data_AF-A0A2N9GJR6-F1
#
_entry.id   AF-A0A2N9GJR6-F1
#
_cell.length_a   1.000
_cell.length_b   1.000
_cell.length_c   1.000
_cell.angle_alpha   90.00
_cell.angle_beta   90.00
_cell.angle_gamma   90.00
#
_symmetry.space_group_name_H-M   'P 1'
#
loop_
_entity.id
_entity.type
_entity.pdbx_description
1 polymer ?
#
loop_
_entity_poly.entity_id
_entity_poly.type
_entity_poly.pdbx_seq_one_letter_code
_entity_poly.pdbx_strand_id
1 'polypeptide(L)'
;MYQRNVEFAEYNEVSKTWFVKARNANSGEVEEYYAKFLVVATGETTNPYTPAIEGLDTFPGKVIHSTQFKSGKEFQNKNVLVVGSGNSGMEIALDLVNHGAKTSIIVRSPVHFLSREMVYWAVIMSKYFQLSLVDSLTVMLSKLVFGDLTKYGITRPTEGPFYTKVKYGKYPVIDVGVCKKIKSGEIQVLPAEIVSIRGNDIQFKNGKLHPFDSIVFCTGFKRSTNLWLKGDEFLLNEDGIAKPSYPNHWKGKNGLYCVGLSRRGLYGAGADAQNIANDIKSIMQCPP
;
A
#
# COMPACT_ATOMS: atom_id res chain seq x y z
N MET A 1 13.75 -17.02 18.18
CA MET A 1 14.83 -16.57 17.29
C MET A 1 14.34 -15.29 16.61
N TYR A 2 14.97 -14.14 16.90
CA TYR A 2 14.62 -12.84 16.30
C TYR A 2 15.88 -12.25 15.63
N GLN A 3 15.74 -11.16 14.89
CA GLN A 3 16.86 -10.44 14.23
C GLN A 3 17.62 -11.28 13.19
N ARG A 4 16.90 -12.11 12.42
CA ARG A 4 17.40 -12.82 11.26
C ARG A 4 16.75 -12.25 10.01
N ASN A 5 17.55 -11.68 9.12
CA ASN A 5 17.09 -11.16 7.85
C ASN A 5 17.31 -12.23 6.78
N VAL A 6 16.24 -12.72 6.16
CA VAL A 6 16.35 -13.65 5.03
C VAL A 6 16.88 -12.88 3.83
N GLU A 7 18.01 -13.31 3.29
CA GLU A 7 18.68 -12.67 2.13
C GLU A 7 18.57 -13.51 0.86
N PHE A 8 18.34 -14.81 1.01
CA PHE A 8 18.25 -15.75 -0.10
C PHE A 8 17.38 -16.96 0.27
N ALA A 9 16.55 -17.41 -0.66
CA ALA A 9 15.85 -18.69 -0.57
C ALA A 9 15.71 -19.30 -1.96
N GLU A 10 16.06 -20.58 -2.12
CA GLU A 10 15.95 -21.32 -3.39
C GLU A 10 15.55 -22.77 -3.12
N TYR A 11 14.80 -23.36 -4.04
CA TYR A 11 14.47 -24.77 -3.97
C TYR A 11 15.59 -25.62 -4.60
N ASN A 12 16.10 -26.57 -3.84
CA ASN A 12 17.09 -27.53 -4.32
C ASN A 12 16.37 -28.79 -4.83
N GLU A 13 16.40 -29.00 -6.14
CA GLU A 13 15.75 -30.14 -6.82
C GLU A 13 16.36 -31.50 -6.45
N VAL A 14 17.64 -31.54 -6.07
CA VAL A 14 18.34 -32.79 -5.70
C VAL A 14 17.94 -33.23 -4.30
N SER A 15 18.00 -32.31 -3.32
CA SER A 15 17.64 -32.63 -1.93
C SER A 15 16.13 -32.55 -1.66
N LYS A 16 15.34 -32.05 -2.63
CA LYS A 16 13.91 -31.77 -2.51
C LYS A 16 13.56 -30.89 -1.31
N THR A 17 14.43 -29.91 -1.00
CA THR A 17 14.27 -28.99 0.12
C THR A 17 14.55 -27.55 -0.29
N TRP A 18 13.92 -26.62 0.41
CA TRP A 18 14.28 -25.22 0.40
C TRP A 18 15.57 -25.01 1.16
N PHE A 19 16.49 -24.26 0.55
CA PHE A 19 17.70 -23.73 1.14
C PHE A 19 17.52 -22.24 1.39
N VAL A 20 17.73 -21.79 2.63
CA VAL A 20 17.52 -20.40 3.03
C VAL A 20 18.77 -19.88 3.73
N LYS A 21 19.25 -18.71 3.30
CA LYS A 21 20.30 -17.96 3.99
C LYS A 21 19.68 -16.80 4.75
N ALA A 22 19.98 -16.72 6.03
CA ALA A 22 19.57 -15.60 6.87
C ALA A 22 20.78 -14.96 7.55
N ARG A 23 20.88 -13.64 7.48
CA ARG A 23 21.89 -12.88 8.19
C ARG A 23 21.41 -12.54 9.59
N ASN A 24 22.20 -12.89 10.59
CA ASN A 24 22.00 -12.42 11.96
C ASN A 24 22.36 -10.93 12.04
N ALA A 25 21.40 -10.09 12.37
CA ALA A 25 21.59 -8.64 12.38
C ALA A 25 22.54 -8.15 13.50
N ASN A 26 22.79 -8.98 14.53
CA ASN A 26 23.68 -8.62 15.63
C ASN A 26 25.13 -9.04 15.37
N SER A 27 25.34 -10.31 14.96
CA SER A 27 26.69 -10.84 14.72
C SER A 27 27.19 -10.61 13.29
N GLY A 28 26.28 -10.35 12.34
CA GLY A 28 26.58 -10.27 10.91
C GLY A 28 26.78 -11.64 10.23
N GLU A 29 26.79 -12.72 10.99
CA GLU A 29 26.97 -14.08 10.51
C GLU A 29 25.81 -14.53 9.62
N VAL A 30 26.11 -15.37 8.64
CA VAL A 30 25.12 -15.97 7.76
C VAL A 30 24.82 -17.37 8.26
N GLU A 31 23.57 -17.59 8.63
CA GLU A 31 23.02 -18.87 9.07
C GLU A 31 22.31 -19.54 7.89
N GLU A 32 22.50 -20.85 7.74
CA GLU A 32 21.91 -21.66 6.67
C GLU A 32 20.83 -22.60 7.21
N TYR A 33 19.68 -22.62 6.53
CA TYR A 33 18.51 -23.40 6.92
C TYR A 33 18.03 -24.27 5.76
N TYR A 34 17.57 -25.47 6.10
CA TYR A 34 16.98 -26.42 5.16
C TYR A 34 15.58 -26.81 5.62
N ALA A 35 14.60 -26.73 4.73
CA ALA A 35 13.21 -27.03 5.05
C ALA A 35 12.49 -27.72 3.90
N LYS A 36 11.52 -28.60 4.20
CA LYS A 36 10.64 -29.18 3.17
C LYS A 36 9.61 -28.17 2.64
N PHE A 37 9.21 -27.23 3.49
CA PHE A 37 8.19 -26.23 3.19
C PHE A 37 8.72 -24.83 3.48
N LEU A 38 8.38 -23.87 2.62
CA LEU A 38 8.71 -22.45 2.81
C LEU A 38 7.43 -21.63 2.79
N VAL A 39 7.16 -20.90 3.88
CA VAL A 39 6.00 -20.01 3.99
C VAL A 39 6.47 -18.57 3.99
N VAL A 40 6.10 -17.83 2.94
CA VAL A 40 6.42 -16.41 2.80
C VAL A 40 5.34 -15.58 3.46
N ALA A 41 5.70 -14.87 4.53
CA ALA A 41 4.79 -14.01 5.31
C ALA A 41 5.36 -12.59 5.51
N THR A 42 6.03 -12.05 4.50
CA THR A 42 6.75 -10.75 4.55
C THR A 42 5.84 -9.52 4.42
N GLY A 43 4.56 -9.72 4.09
CA GLY A 43 3.59 -8.64 3.91
C GLY A 43 3.81 -7.81 2.64
N GLU A 44 2.91 -6.85 2.40
CA GLU A 44 2.86 -6.11 1.12
C GLU A 44 3.54 -4.74 1.15
N THR A 45 3.85 -4.20 2.33
CA THR A 45 4.33 -2.83 2.53
C THR A 45 5.73 -2.83 3.14
N THR A 46 6.71 -3.34 2.40
CA THR A 46 8.08 -3.54 2.88
C THR A 46 8.98 -2.35 2.55
N ASN A 47 9.19 -2.05 1.27
CA ASN A 47 10.16 -1.06 0.85
C ASN A 47 9.47 0.25 0.46
N PRO A 48 9.77 1.39 1.10
CA PRO A 48 9.24 2.69 0.69
C PRO A 48 9.50 2.96 -0.80
N TYR A 49 8.50 3.49 -1.50
CA TYR A 49 8.66 3.89 -2.89
C TYR A 49 8.66 5.41 -3.02
N THR A 50 9.80 5.97 -3.42
CA THR A 50 9.91 7.37 -3.83
C THR A 50 10.14 7.40 -5.35
N PRO A 51 9.29 8.09 -6.15
CA PRO A 51 9.49 8.19 -7.58
C PRO A 51 10.75 9.01 -7.90
N ALA A 52 11.45 8.63 -8.97
CA ALA A 52 12.49 9.49 -9.53
C ALA A 52 11.84 10.74 -10.11
N ILE A 53 12.29 11.92 -9.66
CA ILE A 53 11.83 13.23 -10.12
C ILE A 53 13.06 14.04 -10.46
N GLU A 54 13.07 14.64 -11.65
CA GLU A 54 14.16 15.50 -12.11
C GLU A 54 14.35 16.69 -11.16
N GLY A 55 15.59 16.89 -10.68
CA GLY A 55 15.96 17.98 -9.79
C GLY A 55 15.53 17.83 -8.33
N LEU A 56 14.98 16.67 -7.91
CA LEU A 56 14.61 16.42 -6.52
C LEU A 56 15.80 16.51 -5.55
N ASP A 57 16.99 16.14 -6.01
CA ASP A 57 18.27 16.27 -5.29
C ASP A 57 18.69 17.72 -5.04
N THR A 58 18.16 18.66 -5.84
CA THR A 58 18.41 20.11 -5.68
C THR A 58 17.44 20.79 -4.73
N PHE A 59 16.41 20.09 -4.24
CA PHE A 59 15.41 20.67 -3.36
C PHE A 59 16.03 21.02 -1.99
N PRO A 60 16.03 22.31 -1.58
CA PRO A 60 16.72 22.74 -0.36
C PRO A 60 15.95 22.39 0.93
N GLY A 61 14.66 22.03 0.80
CA GLY A 61 13.79 21.74 1.92
C GLY A 61 13.81 20.28 2.35
N LYS A 62 12.97 19.95 3.34
CA LYS A 62 12.88 18.59 3.87
C LYS A 62 12.11 17.68 2.91
N VAL A 63 12.74 16.57 2.50
CA VAL A 63 12.10 15.52 1.69
C VAL A 63 12.04 14.23 2.49
N ILE A 64 10.83 13.73 2.73
CA ILE A 64 10.63 12.48 3.46
C ILE A 64 9.59 11.58 2.81
N HIS A 65 9.68 10.27 3.04
CA HIS A 65 8.59 9.34 2.79
C HIS A 65 7.67 9.25 4.01
N SER A 66 6.42 8.83 3.82
CA SER A 66 5.41 8.69 4.89
C SER A 66 5.88 7.83 6.07
N THR A 67 6.80 6.89 5.84
CA THR A 67 7.41 6.04 6.88
C THR A 67 8.27 6.80 7.88
N GLN A 68 8.78 7.96 7.48
CA GLN A 68 9.58 8.85 8.33
C GLN A 68 8.72 9.94 8.98
N PHE A 69 7.47 10.13 8.54
CA PHE A 69 6.55 11.10 9.12
C PHE A 69 6.14 10.65 10.53
N LYS A 70 6.19 11.58 11.49
CA LYS A 70 5.81 11.33 12.89
C LYS A 70 4.70 12.26 13.37
N SER A 71 4.77 13.54 13.00
CA SER A 71 3.76 14.54 13.37
C SER A 71 3.90 15.79 12.50
N GLY A 72 2.77 16.44 12.24
CA GLY A 72 2.68 17.71 11.54
C GLY A 72 3.30 18.88 12.30
N LYS A 73 3.56 18.74 13.61
CA LYS A 73 4.18 19.78 14.46
C LYS A 73 5.50 20.31 13.89
N GLU A 74 6.32 19.44 13.29
CA GLU A 74 7.61 19.82 12.70
C GLU A 74 7.45 20.73 11.45
N PHE A 75 6.25 20.79 10.91
CA PHE A 75 5.92 21.49 9.68
C PHE A 75 5.04 22.73 9.91
N GLN A 76 4.86 23.15 11.16
CA GLN A 76 4.10 24.34 11.49
C GLN A 76 4.59 25.55 10.68
N ASN A 77 3.65 26.32 10.11
CA ASN A 77 3.89 27.49 9.26
C ASN A 77 4.67 27.24 7.94
N LYS A 78 5.00 25.98 7.61
CA LYS A 78 5.66 25.60 6.36
C LYS A 78 4.65 25.32 5.24
N ASN A 79 5.03 25.57 4.00
CA ASN A 79 4.35 25.10 2.81
C ASN A 79 4.77 23.64 2.55
N VAL A 80 3.82 22.72 2.70
CA VAL A 80 4.10 21.27 2.60
C VAL A 80 3.33 20.66 1.45
N LEU A 81 4.06 20.00 0.56
CA LEU A 81 3.49 19.20 -0.52
C LEU A 81 3.40 17.73 -0.11
N VAL A 82 2.19 17.19 -0.03
CA VAL A 82 1.93 15.77 0.13
C VAL A 82 1.77 15.14 -1.26
N VAL A 83 2.63 14.19 -1.60
CA VAL A 83 2.61 13.50 -2.90
C VAL A 83 1.90 12.16 -2.75
N GLY A 84 0.65 12.08 -3.18
CA GLY A 84 -0.15 10.85 -3.19
C GLY A 84 -1.40 10.94 -2.32
N SER A 85 -2.49 10.36 -2.82
CA SER A 85 -3.85 10.50 -2.29
C SER A 85 -4.41 9.21 -1.67
N GLY A 86 -3.54 8.28 -1.27
CA GLY A 86 -3.93 7.11 -0.48
C GLY A 86 -4.26 7.48 0.97
N ASN A 87 -4.69 6.50 1.78
CA ASN A 87 -5.04 6.73 3.19
C ASN A 87 -3.93 7.46 3.97
N SER A 88 -2.66 7.02 3.85
CA SER A 88 -1.54 7.72 4.50
C SER A 88 -1.39 9.17 4.07
N GLY A 89 -1.54 9.48 2.76
CA GLY A 89 -1.42 10.85 2.28
C GLY A 89 -2.54 11.76 2.78
N MET A 90 -3.76 11.24 2.82
CA MET A 90 -4.93 11.95 3.32
C MET A 90 -4.85 12.21 4.84
N GLU A 91 -4.44 11.22 5.62
CA GLU A 91 -4.26 11.36 7.07
C GLU A 91 -3.09 12.29 7.41
N ILE A 92 -1.96 12.18 6.70
CA ILE A 92 -0.81 13.08 6.88
C ILE A 92 -1.18 14.52 6.50
N ALA A 93 -1.91 14.73 5.40
CA ALA A 93 -2.37 16.07 5.01
C ALA A 93 -3.29 16.68 6.09
N LEU A 94 -4.17 15.86 6.69
CA LEU A 94 -5.00 16.30 7.81
C LEU A 94 -4.17 16.63 9.06
N ASP A 95 -3.18 15.82 9.40
CA ASP A 95 -2.31 16.06 10.56
C ASP A 95 -1.47 17.33 10.37
N LEU A 96 -0.94 17.55 9.17
CA LEU A 96 -0.20 18.75 8.78
C LEU A 96 -1.04 20.02 8.95
N VAL A 97 -2.24 20.06 8.36
CA VAL A 97 -3.09 21.26 8.44
C VAL A 97 -3.57 21.54 9.86
N ASN A 98 -3.86 20.49 10.64
CA ASN A 98 -4.24 20.64 12.05
C ASN A 98 -3.11 21.19 12.93
N HIS A 99 -1.86 21.01 12.51
CA HIS A 99 -0.67 21.58 13.18
C HIS A 99 -0.19 22.90 12.54
N GLY A 100 -1.01 23.52 11.68
CA GLY A 100 -0.73 24.86 11.14
C GLY A 100 0.21 24.88 9.93
N ALA A 101 0.43 23.74 9.27
CA ALA A 101 1.14 23.72 7.98
C ALA A 101 0.21 24.16 6.84
N LYS A 102 0.74 24.95 5.89
CA LYS A 102 0.06 25.27 4.64
C LYS A 102 0.16 24.07 3.72
N THR A 103 -0.91 23.30 3.64
CA THR A 103 -0.87 21.94 3.09
C THR A 103 -1.45 21.87 1.69
N SER A 104 -0.68 21.35 0.75
CA SER A 104 -1.15 20.98 -0.58
C SER A 104 -1.01 19.47 -0.79
N ILE A 105 -1.95 18.83 -1.48
CA ILE A 105 -1.93 17.39 -1.75
C ILE A 105 -2.11 17.11 -3.24
N ILE A 106 -1.27 16.23 -3.79
CA ILE A 106 -1.42 15.74 -5.16
C ILE A 106 -2.43 14.61 -5.20
N VAL A 107 -3.52 14.81 -5.95
CA VAL A 107 -4.52 13.80 -6.26
C VAL A 107 -4.52 13.55 -7.77
N ARG A 108 -3.81 12.51 -8.20
CA ARG A 108 -3.65 12.19 -9.63
C ARG A 108 -4.74 11.29 -10.18
N SER A 109 -5.21 10.34 -9.39
CA SER A 109 -6.17 9.33 -9.82
C SER A 109 -7.48 9.51 -9.07
N PRO A 110 -8.62 9.08 -9.65
CA PRO A 110 -9.91 9.13 -8.97
C PRO A 110 -9.88 8.35 -7.64
N VAL A 111 -10.56 8.87 -6.62
CA VAL A 111 -10.61 8.28 -5.26
C VAL A 111 -12.04 8.25 -4.72
N HIS A 112 -12.41 7.15 -4.07
CA HIS A 112 -13.65 7.07 -3.27
C HIS A 112 -13.39 7.54 -1.84
N PHE A 113 -14.25 8.40 -1.32
CA PHE A 113 -14.28 8.79 0.10
C PHE A 113 -15.41 8.06 0.80
N LEU A 114 -15.11 7.37 1.90
CA LEU A 114 -16.06 6.64 2.73
C LEU A 114 -15.84 6.97 4.21
N SER A 115 -16.90 6.95 5.02
CA SER A 115 -16.74 6.94 6.47
C SER A 115 -16.46 5.53 6.99
N ARG A 116 -16.00 5.39 8.24
CA ARG A 116 -15.77 4.09 8.87
C ARG A 116 -17.07 3.27 8.95
N GLU A 117 -18.18 3.93 9.25
CA GLU A 117 -19.51 3.36 9.37
C GLU A 117 -20.01 2.81 8.03
N MET A 118 -19.77 3.54 6.94
CA MET A 118 -20.09 3.06 5.59
C MET A 118 -19.33 1.78 5.24
N VAL A 119 -18.03 1.72 5.57
CA VAL A 119 -17.22 0.52 5.32
C VAL A 119 -17.70 -0.64 6.18
N TYR A 120 -17.97 -0.42 7.46
CA TYR A 120 -18.48 -1.46 8.35
C TYR A 120 -19.81 -2.03 7.84
N TRP A 121 -20.74 -1.14 7.51
CA TRP A 121 -22.03 -1.50 6.91
C TRP A 121 -21.83 -2.33 5.63
N ALA A 122 -20.99 -1.87 4.71
CA ALA A 122 -20.78 -2.56 3.45
C ALA A 122 -20.14 -3.94 3.61
N VAL A 123 -19.20 -4.09 4.56
CA VAL A 123 -18.59 -5.38 4.88
C VAL A 123 -19.65 -6.37 5.40
N ILE A 124 -20.57 -5.92 6.26
CA ILE A 124 -21.68 -6.76 6.73
C ILE A 124 -22.60 -7.13 5.56
N MET A 125 -23.00 -6.13 4.76
CA MET A 125 -23.93 -6.34 3.64
C MET A 125 -23.37 -7.25 2.56
N SER A 126 -22.05 -7.24 2.34
CA SER A 126 -21.38 -8.13 1.39
C SER A 126 -21.50 -9.62 1.71
N LYS A 127 -21.93 -9.98 2.94
CA LYS A 127 -22.24 -11.37 3.31
C LYS A 127 -23.60 -11.84 2.81
N TYR A 128 -24.52 -10.90 2.56
CA TYR A 128 -25.92 -11.20 2.25
C TYR A 128 -26.31 -10.78 0.83
N PHE A 129 -25.59 -9.83 0.23
CA PHE A 129 -25.90 -9.24 -1.07
C PHE A 129 -24.73 -9.29 -2.04
N GLN A 130 -25.04 -9.23 -3.34
CA GLN A 130 -24.02 -9.15 -4.39
C GLN A 130 -23.19 -7.87 -4.28
N LEU A 131 -21.89 -7.98 -4.59
CA LEU A 131 -20.92 -6.90 -4.45
C LEU A 131 -21.31 -5.62 -5.21
N SER A 132 -21.87 -5.76 -6.42
CA SER A 132 -22.31 -4.63 -7.25
C SER A 132 -23.42 -3.80 -6.60
N LEU A 133 -24.38 -4.46 -5.94
CA LEU A 133 -25.46 -3.80 -5.22
C LEU A 133 -24.90 -3.04 -4.00
N VAL A 134 -24.02 -3.69 -3.23
CA VAL A 134 -23.36 -3.06 -2.08
C VAL A 134 -22.55 -1.84 -2.52
N ASP A 135 -21.73 -1.98 -3.57
CA ASP A 135 -20.95 -0.87 -4.14
C ASP A 135 -21.84 0.29 -4.58
N SER A 136 -22.96 0.01 -5.26
CA SER A 136 -23.88 1.05 -5.74
C SER A 136 -24.51 1.84 -4.59
N LEU A 137 -24.97 1.13 -3.55
CA LEU A 137 -25.52 1.75 -2.34
C LEU A 137 -24.45 2.54 -1.58
N THR A 138 -23.24 2.00 -1.44
CA THR A 138 -22.12 2.71 -0.80
C THR A 138 -21.76 3.98 -1.57
N VAL A 139 -21.73 3.94 -2.90
CA VAL A 139 -21.48 5.13 -3.74
C VAL A 139 -22.58 6.17 -3.53
N MET A 140 -23.85 5.75 -3.47
CA MET A 140 -24.98 6.65 -3.17
C MET A 140 -24.79 7.33 -1.80
N LEU A 141 -24.56 6.56 -0.73
CA LEU A 141 -24.32 7.11 0.61
C LEU A 141 -23.13 8.07 0.64
N SER A 142 -22.04 7.71 -0.05
CA SER A 142 -20.87 8.57 -0.21
C SER A 142 -21.19 9.89 -0.93
N LYS A 143 -22.07 9.88 -1.95
CA LYS A 143 -22.52 11.13 -2.60
C LYS A 143 -23.32 12.00 -1.64
N LEU A 144 -24.18 11.40 -0.81
CA LEU A 144 -24.99 12.15 0.15
C LEU A 144 -24.12 12.81 1.24
N VAL A 145 -23.13 12.10 1.77
CA VAL A 145 -22.28 12.61 2.87
C VAL A 145 -21.18 13.54 2.36
N PHE A 146 -20.47 13.15 1.30
CA PHE A 146 -19.30 13.89 0.84
C PHE A 146 -19.62 14.86 -0.32
N GLY A 147 -20.75 14.71 -1.00
CA GLY A 147 -21.12 15.56 -2.14
C GLY A 147 -20.22 15.33 -3.36
N ASP A 148 -20.27 16.28 -4.28
CA ASP A 148 -19.38 16.33 -5.44
C ASP A 148 -18.07 17.06 -5.07
N LEU A 149 -16.95 16.34 -5.22
CA LEU A 149 -15.60 16.84 -4.94
C LEU A 149 -14.85 17.25 -6.22
N THR A 150 -15.48 17.14 -7.39
CA THR A 150 -14.85 17.45 -8.69
C THR A 150 -14.39 18.91 -8.73
N LYS A 151 -15.16 19.83 -8.15
CA LYS A 151 -14.80 21.25 -8.03
C LYS A 151 -13.55 21.51 -7.19
N TYR A 152 -13.13 20.55 -6.36
CA TYR A 152 -11.88 20.59 -5.60
C TYR A 152 -10.78 19.73 -6.26
N GLY A 153 -10.94 19.32 -7.53
CA GLY A 153 -9.93 18.52 -8.24
C GLY A 153 -9.91 17.04 -7.88
N ILE A 154 -10.92 16.53 -7.15
CA ILE A 154 -11.03 15.11 -6.79
C ILE A 154 -12.18 14.49 -7.56
N THR A 155 -11.85 13.61 -8.49
CA THR A 155 -12.83 12.82 -9.23
C THR A 155 -13.09 11.48 -8.55
N ARG A 156 -14.29 10.94 -8.76
CA ARG A 156 -14.68 9.62 -8.24
C ARG A 156 -14.45 8.54 -9.30
N PRO A 157 -13.95 7.34 -8.93
CA PRO A 157 -13.89 6.22 -9.87
C PRO A 157 -15.28 5.82 -10.36
N THR A 158 -15.36 5.32 -11.60
CA THR A 158 -16.58 4.78 -12.20
C THR A 158 -16.97 3.43 -11.59
N GLU A 159 -15.97 2.59 -11.31
CA GLU A 159 -16.12 1.31 -10.63
C GLU A 159 -16.28 1.52 -9.11
N GLY A 160 -17.04 0.64 -8.45
CA GLY A 160 -17.35 0.74 -7.02
C GLY A 160 -16.13 0.57 -6.10
N PRO A 161 -16.17 1.10 -4.86
CA PRO A 161 -15.02 1.09 -3.96
C PRO A 161 -14.52 -0.32 -3.59
N PHE A 162 -15.41 -1.28 -3.36
CA PHE A 162 -15.02 -2.64 -2.98
C PHE A 162 -14.60 -3.47 -4.19
N TYR A 163 -15.25 -3.29 -5.34
CA TYR A 163 -14.78 -3.88 -6.58
C TYR A 163 -13.36 -3.38 -6.94
N THR A 164 -13.11 -2.07 -6.84
CA THR A 164 -11.78 -1.48 -7.13
C THR A 164 -10.70 -2.03 -6.18
N LYS A 165 -11.06 -2.26 -4.91
CA LYS A 165 -10.18 -2.95 -3.94
C LYS A 165 -9.83 -4.37 -4.40
N VAL A 166 -10.83 -5.17 -4.77
CA VAL A 166 -10.63 -6.57 -5.17
C VAL A 166 -9.82 -6.66 -6.46
N LYS A 167 -10.15 -5.83 -7.47
CA LYS A 167 -9.55 -5.90 -8.80
C LYS A 167 -8.15 -5.29 -8.88
N TYR A 168 -7.94 -4.12 -8.28
CA TYR A 168 -6.69 -3.37 -8.42
C TYR A 168 -5.93 -3.18 -7.12
N GLY A 169 -6.48 -3.58 -5.98
CA GLY A 169 -5.90 -3.29 -4.67
C GLY A 169 -5.99 -1.83 -4.26
N LYS A 170 -6.85 -1.02 -4.89
CA LYS A 170 -7.02 0.39 -4.52
C LYS A 170 -8.12 0.50 -3.48
N TYR A 171 -7.74 0.94 -2.29
CA TYR A 171 -8.65 1.13 -1.19
C TYR A 171 -9.37 2.49 -1.31
N PRO A 172 -10.65 2.58 -0.89
CA PRO A 172 -11.25 3.88 -0.64
C PRO A 172 -10.47 4.61 0.47
N VAL A 173 -10.49 5.93 0.42
CA VAL A 173 -10.04 6.78 1.52
C VAL A 173 -11.09 6.72 2.61
N ILE A 174 -10.65 6.36 3.81
CA ILE A 174 -11.48 6.38 5.00
C ILE A 174 -11.36 7.77 5.62
N ASP A 175 -12.35 8.62 5.34
CA ASP A 175 -12.33 9.99 5.78
C ASP A 175 -12.51 10.08 7.30
N VAL A 176 -11.62 10.84 7.93
CA VAL A 176 -11.71 11.22 9.35
C VAL A 176 -11.68 12.74 9.53
N GLY A 177 -12.03 13.50 8.48
CA GLY A 177 -12.08 14.97 8.51
C GLY A 177 -11.28 15.68 7.43
N VAL A 178 -10.50 14.97 6.60
CA VAL A 178 -9.71 15.59 5.52
C VAL A 178 -10.62 16.23 4.46
N CYS A 179 -11.76 15.60 4.15
CA CYS A 179 -12.72 16.13 3.19
C CYS A 179 -13.27 17.49 3.63
N LYS A 180 -13.50 17.69 4.94
CA LYS A 180 -13.92 18.98 5.48
C LYS A 180 -12.85 20.06 5.25
N LYS A 181 -11.57 19.73 5.49
CA LYS A 181 -10.43 20.63 5.28
C LYS A 181 -10.18 20.96 3.81
N ILE A 182 -10.43 20.02 2.91
CA ILE A 182 -10.40 20.26 1.46
C ILE A 182 -11.53 21.22 1.07
N LYS A 183 -12.75 20.98 1.55
CA LYS A 183 -13.92 21.81 1.25
C LYS A 183 -13.79 23.25 1.77
N SER A 184 -13.13 23.46 2.92
CA SER A 184 -12.85 24.79 3.45
C SER A 184 -11.69 25.50 2.77
N GLY A 185 -10.92 24.79 1.91
CA GLY A 185 -9.74 25.34 1.25
C GLY A 185 -8.48 25.36 2.12
N GLU A 186 -8.54 24.82 3.34
CA GLU A 186 -7.38 24.70 4.24
C GLU A 186 -6.36 23.67 3.72
N ILE A 187 -6.83 22.66 2.97
CA ILE A 187 -5.98 21.76 2.18
C ILE A 187 -6.23 22.03 0.70
N GLN A 188 -5.19 22.45 -0.01
CA GLN A 188 -5.25 22.67 -1.45
C GLN A 188 -5.00 21.36 -2.21
N VAL A 189 -5.94 20.97 -3.07
CA VAL A 189 -5.74 19.82 -3.97
C VAL A 189 -5.08 20.29 -5.26
N LEU A 190 -4.00 19.62 -5.64
CA LEU A 190 -3.27 19.85 -6.89
C LEU A 190 -3.50 18.64 -7.82
N PRO A 191 -4.31 18.78 -8.89
CA PRO A 191 -4.64 17.68 -9.79
C PRO A 191 -3.57 17.49 -10.87
N ALA A 192 -2.27 17.50 -10.50
CA ALA A 192 -1.19 17.49 -11.47
C ALA A 192 0.02 16.65 -11.03
N GLU A 193 0.66 16.03 -12.01
CA GLU A 193 1.95 15.35 -11.84
C GLU A 193 3.08 16.37 -11.68
N ILE A 194 4.06 16.05 -10.84
CA ILE A 194 5.32 16.78 -10.77
C ILE A 194 6.11 16.46 -12.04
N VAL A 195 6.62 17.48 -12.71
CA VAL A 195 7.46 17.36 -13.90
C VAL A 195 8.92 17.46 -13.49
N SER A 196 9.28 18.55 -12.81
CA SER A 196 10.64 18.80 -12.35
C SER A 196 10.62 19.65 -11.08
N ILE A 197 11.74 19.67 -10.37
CA ILE A 197 11.99 20.51 -9.20
C ILE A 197 13.19 21.40 -9.50
N ARG A 198 13.07 22.70 -9.21
CA ARG A 198 14.14 23.69 -9.42
C ARG A 198 14.27 24.53 -8.16
N GLY A 199 15.25 24.21 -7.32
CA GLY A 199 15.35 24.83 -6.00
C GLY A 199 14.12 24.51 -5.15
N ASN A 200 13.44 25.52 -4.62
CA ASN A 200 12.20 25.36 -3.84
C ASN A 200 10.93 25.30 -4.70
N ASP A 201 11.03 25.58 -6.00
CA ASP A 201 9.89 25.59 -6.91
C ASP A 201 9.64 24.21 -7.52
N ILE A 202 8.40 23.74 -7.41
CA ILE A 202 7.94 22.48 -7.99
C ILE A 202 7.12 22.80 -9.23
N GLN A 203 7.57 22.28 -10.37
CA GLN A 203 6.86 22.42 -11.64
C GLN A 203 5.85 21.29 -11.82
N PHE A 204 4.61 21.66 -12.09
CA PHE A 204 3.53 20.73 -12.35
C PHE A 204 3.23 20.62 -13.85
N LYS A 205 2.61 19.51 -14.27
CA LYS A 205 2.27 19.22 -15.68
C LYS A 205 1.36 20.27 -16.33
N ASN A 206 0.63 21.04 -15.54
CA ASN A 206 -0.18 22.17 -16.01
C ASN A 206 0.66 23.44 -16.27
N GLY A 207 1.99 23.37 -16.21
CA GLY A 207 2.92 24.47 -16.41
C GLY A 207 3.09 25.39 -15.19
N LYS A 208 2.33 25.20 -14.11
CA LYS A 208 2.42 26.04 -12.91
C LYS A 208 3.63 25.67 -12.06
N LEU A 209 4.20 26.68 -11.43
CA LEU A 209 5.27 26.58 -10.44
C LEU A 209 4.69 26.95 -9.08
N HIS A 210 5.00 26.18 -8.06
CA HIS A 210 4.64 26.48 -6.68
C HIS A 210 5.83 26.25 -5.76
N PRO A 211 6.17 27.23 -4.88
CA PRO A 211 7.22 27.06 -3.90
C PRO A 211 6.74 26.17 -2.74
N PHE A 212 7.61 25.28 -2.28
CA PHE A 212 7.38 24.46 -1.09
C PHE A 212 8.61 24.41 -0.19
N ASP A 213 8.38 24.27 1.11
CA ASP A 213 9.42 24.14 2.13
C ASP A 213 9.69 22.67 2.47
N SER A 214 8.73 21.78 2.19
CA SER A 214 8.86 20.35 2.47
C SER A 214 8.01 19.49 1.54
N ILE A 215 8.49 18.28 1.24
CA ILE A 215 7.81 17.27 0.43
C ILE A 215 7.64 16.01 1.27
N VAL A 216 6.40 15.50 1.36
CA VAL A 216 6.09 14.23 2.00
C VAL A 216 5.55 13.25 0.96
N PHE A 217 6.38 12.27 0.58
CA PHE A 217 6.02 11.20 -0.35
C PHE A 217 5.13 10.17 0.34
N CYS A 218 3.86 10.14 -0.08
CA CYS A 218 2.85 9.16 0.31
C CYS A 218 2.55 8.22 -0.87
N THR A 219 3.61 7.80 -1.55
CA THR A 219 3.60 7.09 -2.84
C THR A 219 3.59 5.57 -2.70
N GLY A 220 3.44 5.05 -1.48
CA GLY A 220 3.25 3.64 -1.20
C GLY A 220 4.57 2.87 -1.13
N PHE A 221 4.51 1.57 -1.41
CA PHE A 221 5.61 0.65 -1.16
C PHE A 221 5.82 -0.30 -2.33
N LYS A 222 7.08 -0.70 -2.53
CA LYS A 222 7.48 -1.88 -3.29
C LYS A 222 7.62 -3.07 -2.36
N ARG A 223 7.48 -4.27 -2.93
CA ARG A 223 7.67 -5.53 -2.21
C ARG A 223 9.13 -5.94 -2.37
N SER A 224 9.66 -6.65 -1.37
CA SER A 224 11.04 -7.13 -1.37
C SER A 224 11.18 -8.62 -1.68
N THR A 225 10.06 -9.35 -1.78
CA THR A 225 10.07 -10.81 -1.82
C THR A 225 10.86 -11.40 -2.99
N ASN A 226 10.70 -10.82 -4.18
CA ASN A 226 11.44 -11.19 -5.40
C ASN A 226 12.96 -10.93 -5.31
N LEU A 227 13.42 -10.12 -4.35
CA LEU A 227 14.85 -9.82 -4.20
C LEU A 227 15.61 -11.02 -3.63
N TRP A 228 14.99 -11.75 -2.70
CA TRP A 228 15.62 -12.86 -1.98
C TRP A 228 15.07 -14.23 -2.34
N LEU A 229 13.80 -14.35 -2.72
CA LEU A 229 13.20 -15.62 -3.15
C LEU A 229 13.57 -15.91 -4.61
N LYS A 230 14.16 -17.07 -4.88
CA LYS A 230 14.59 -17.55 -6.20
C LYS A 230 13.82 -18.81 -6.59
N GLY A 231 13.64 -19.01 -7.89
CA GLY A 231 12.91 -20.16 -8.43
C GLY A 231 11.40 -20.13 -8.13
N ASP A 232 10.84 -18.97 -7.77
CA ASP A 232 9.42 -18.77 -7.47
C ASP A 232 8.57 -18.46 -8.69
N GLU A 233 9.01 -18.89 -9.88
CA GLU A 233 8.46 -18.53 -11.19
C GLU A 233 6.95 -18.72 -11.33
N PHE A 234 6.33 -19.48 -10.42
CA PHE A 234 4.92 -19.80 -10.41
C PHE A 234 4.08 -19.05 -9.37
N LEU A 235 4.67 -18.54 -8.29
CA LEU A 235 3.89 -18.01 -7.16
C LEU A 235 3.83 -16.49 -7.14
N LEU A 236 4.92 -15.76 -7.36
CA LEU A 236 4.95 -14.31 -7.27
C LEU A 236 5.32 -13.66 -8.60
N ASN A 237 4.64 -12.58 -8.97
CA ASN A 237 5.01 -11.76 -10.11
C ASN A 237 6.20 -10.83 -9.77
N GLU A 238 6.68 -10.08 -10.75
CA GLU A 238 7.80 -9.14 -10.58
C GLU A 238 7.57 -8.08 -9.49
N ASP A 239 6.30 -7.77 -9.20
CA ASP A 239 5.89 -6.86 -8.13
C ASP A 239 5.74 -7.54 -6.75
N GLY A 240 6.06 -8.84 -6.64
CA GLY A 240 5.95 -9.62 -5.41
C GLY A 240 4.51 -9.94 -4.99
N ILE A 241 3.56 -9.98 -5.93
CA ILE A 241 2.15 -10.32 -5.73
C ILE A 241 1.89 -11.75 -6.19
N ALA A 242 1.00 -12.47 -5.50
CA ALA A 242 0.56 -13.79 -5.92
C ALA A 242 0.05 -13.79 -7.39
N LYS A 243 0.66 -14.61 -8.25
CA LYS A 243 0.18 -14.86 -9.63
C LYS A 243 -1.16 -15.60 -9.63
N PRO A 244 -1.36 -16.67 -8.82
CA PRO A 244 -2.65 -17.34 -8.81
C PRO A 244 -3.70 -16.45 -8.16
N SER A 245 -4.90 -16.44 -8.72
CA SER A 245 -6.03 -15.74 -8.14
C SER A 245 -6.65 -16.53 -6.97
N TYR A 246 -7.44 -15.83 -6.16
CA TYR A 246 -8.31 -16.48 -5.17
C TYR A 246 -9.17 -17.57 -5.83
N PRO A 247 -9.34 -18.77 -5.22
CA PRO A 247 -8.96 -19.15 -3.86
C PRO A 247 -7.57 -19.78 -3.67
N ASN A 248 -6.78 -19.92 -4.74
CA ASN A 248 -5.52 -20.70 -4.72
C ASN A 248 -4.26 -19.84 -4.66
N HIS A 249 -4.41 -18.52 -4.45
CA HIS A 249 -3.33 -17.53 -4.39
C HIS A 249 -2.23 -17.81 -3.35
N TRP A 250 -2.50 -18.64 -2.35
CA TRP A 250 -1.61 -18.94 -1.23
C TRP A 250 -0.66 -20.13 -1.50
N LYS A 251 -0.89 -20.92 -2.57
CA LYS A 251 -0.16 -22.18 -2.82
C LYS A 251 0.72 -22.09 -4.07
N GLY A 252 2.02 -22.32 -3.89
CA GLY A 252 3.01 -22.49 -4.95
C GLY A 252 3.35 -23.96 -5.21
N LYS A 253 4.44 -24.18 -5.94
CA LYS A 253 5.04 -25.51 -6.15
C LYS A 253 6.05 -25.84 -5.07
N ASN A 254 6.47 -27.11 -5.00
CA ASN A 254 7.62 -27.55 -4.21
C ASN A 254 7.55 -27.16 -2.72
N GLY A 255 6.33 -27.14 -2.15
CA GLY A 255 6.12 -26.75 -0.75
C GLY A 255 6.28 -25.25 -0.46
N LEU A 256 6.25 -24.39 -1.47
CA LEU A 256 6.21 -22.94 -1.34
C LEU A 256 4.78 -22.45 -1.08
N TYR A 257 4.62 -21.54 -0.13
CA TYR A 257 3.36 -20.91 0.20
C TYR A 257 3.52 -19.41 0.46
N CYS A 258 2.44 -18.65 0.30
CA CYS A 258 2.37 -17.22 0.63
C CYS A 258 1.18 -16.91 1.53
N VAL A 259 1.42 -16.12 2.57
CA VAL A 259 0.40 -15.63 3.51
C VAL A 259 0.29 -14.12 3.40
N GLY A 260 -0.93 -13.61 3.21
CA GLY A 260 -1.20 -12.17 3.34
C GLY A 260 -0.67 -11.30 2.20
N LEU A 261 -0.31 -11.90 1.06
CA LEU A 261 0.09 -11.19 -0.17
C LEU A 261 -1.07 -11.04 -1.19
N SER A 262 -2.30 -11.31 -0.75
CA SER A 262 -3.52 -11.35 -1.56
C SER A 262 -4.41 -10.11 -1.42
N ARG A 263 -4.00 -9.08 -0.68
CA ARG A 263 -4.77 -7.83 -0.42
C ARG A 263 -6.10 -8.04 0.30
N ARG A 264 -6.27 -9.20 0.94
CA ARG A 264 -7.49 -9.58 1.67
C ARG A 264 -7.46 -9.20 3.15
N GLY A 265 -6.42 -8.48 3.59
CA GLY A 265 -6.25 -8.02 4.97
C GLY A 265 -6.05 -9.17 5.96
N LEU A 266 -6.20 -8.88 7.26
CA LEU A 266 -5.93 -9.84 8.34
C LEU A 266 -6.81 -11.09 8.28
N TYR A 267 -8.10 -10.95 7.96
CA TYR A 267 -8.99 -12.10 7.77
C TYR A 267 -8.55 -13.01 6.62
N GLY A 268 -8.10 -12.41 5.51
CA GLY A 268 -7.54 -13.15 4.39
C GLY A 268 -6.26 -13.89 4.78
N ALA A 269 -5.33 -13.21 5.46
CA ALA A 269 -4.10 -13.82 5.93
C ALA A 269 -4.36 -14.99 6.91
N GLY A 270 -5.36 -14.87 7.78
CA GLY A 270 -5.76 -15.96 8.68
C GLY A 270 -6.32 -17.18 7.93
N ALA A 271 -7.16 -16.95 6.91
CA ALA A 271 -7.66 -18.02 6.05
C ALA A 271 -6.53 -18.69 5.26
N ASP A 272 -5.60 -17.89 4.71
CA ASP A 272 -4.42 -18.39 3.99
C ASP A 272 -3.56 -19.29 4.90
N ALA A 273 -3.28 -18.83 6.13
CA ALA A 273 -2.50 -19.60 7.10
C ALA A 273 -3.16 -20.93 7.48
N GLN A 274 -4.49 -20.95 7.66
CA GLN A 274 -5.23 -22.19 7.96
C GLN A 274 -5.18 -23.17 6.79
N ASN A 275 -5.34 -22.68 5.56
CA ASN A 275 -5.25 -23.51 4.35
C ASN A 275 -3.86 -24.12 4.19
N ILE A 276 -2.81 -23.33 4.40
CA ILE A 276 -1.41 -23.79 4.34
C ILE A 276 -1.15 -24.85 5.40
N ALA A 277 -1.57 -24.63 6.64
CA ALA A 277 -1.39 -25.61 7.71
C ALA A 277 -2.08 -26.95 7.41
N ASN A 278 -3.30 -26.90 6.87
CA ASN A 278 -4.04 -28.09 6.46
C ASN A 278 -3.36 -28.83 5.30
N ASP A 279 -2.85 -28.10 4.31
CA ASP A 279 -2.14 -28.67 3.15
C ASP A 279 -0.84 -29.36 3.58
N ILE A 280 -0.02 -28.68 4.41
CA ILE A 280 1.21 -29.25 4.97
C ILE A 280 0.89 -30.52 5.77
N LYS A 281 -0.14 -30.48 6.63
CA LYS A 281 -0.57 -31.65 7.41
C LYS A 281 -0.94 -32.83 6.50
N SER A 282 -1.71 -32.57 5.44
CA SER A 282 -2.09 -33.60 4.46
C SER A 282 -0.88 -34.26 3.81
N ILE A 283 0.09 -33.45 3.35
CA ILE A 283 1.33 -33.94 2.71
C ILE A 283 2.18 -34.74 3.70
N MET A 284 2.23 -34.35 4.98
CA MET A 284 2.97 -35.09 6.00
C MET A 284 2.31 -36.42 6.39
N GLN A 285 0.99 -36.52 6.26
CA GLN A 285 0.23 -37.74 6.60
C GLN A 285 0.19 -38.76 5.45
N CYS A 286 0.26 -38.28 4.20
CA CYS A 286 0.36 -39.11 3.00
C CYS A 286 1.63 -38.73 2.21
N PRO A 287 2.82 -39.13 2.67
CA PRO A 287 4.05 -38.84 1.94
C PRO A 287 4.02 -39.52 0.54
N PRO A 288 4.43 -38.81 -0.52
CA PRO A 288 4.54 -39.37 -1.87
C PRO A 288 5.66 -40.41 -2.00
#